data_AF-A0A158D0L7-F1
#
_entry.id   AF-A0A158D0L7-F1
#
_cell.length_a   1.000
_cell.length_b   1.000
_cell.length_c   1.000
_cell.angle_alpha   90.00
_cell.angle_beta   90.00
_cell.angle_gamma   90.00
#
_symmetry.space_group_name_H-M   'P 1'
#
loop_
_entity.id
_entity.type
_entity.pdbx_description
1 polymer ?
#
loop_
_entity_poly.entity_id
_entity_poly.type
_entity_poly.pdbx_seq_one_letter_code
_entity_poly.pdbx_strand_id
1 'polypeptide(L)' 'MTLRADDHQVIQPLYVIEMDKAGTKGVAFDNEGSGYGFRTLLHVPAEKTAQPTTCRMSRPTR' A
#
# COMPACT_ATOMS: atom_id res chain seq x y z
N MET A 1 -10.10 -1.84 3.09
CA MET A 1 -9.43 -0.76 3.84
C MET A 1 -10.27 -0.45 5.05
N THR A 2 -9.64 -0.30 6.22
CA THR A 2 -10.32 0.02 7.49
C THR A 2 -9.50 1.05 8.26
N LEU A 3 -10.15 1.79 9.15
CA LEU A 3 -9.47 2.70 10.08
C LEU A 3 -9.37 2.01 11.45
N ARG A 4 -8.15 1.78 11.94
CA ARG A 4 -7.96 1.24 13.30
C ARG A 4 -8.37 2.30 14.33
N ALA A 5 -9.26 1.92 15.23
CA ALA A 5 -9.80 2.85 16.22
C ALA A 5 -8.73 3.36 17.21
N ASP A 6 -7.75 2.53 17.56
CA ASP A 6 -6.76 2.80 18.61
C ASP A 6 -5.88 4.02 18.34
N ASP A 7 -5.54 4.25 17.06
CA ASP A 7 -4.60 5.28 16.65
C ASP A 7 -4.95 5.99 15.34
N HIS A 8 -6.14 5.73 14.79
CA HIS A 8 -6.59 6.24 13.49
C HIS A 8 -5.64 5.92 12.33
N GLN A 9 -4.89 4.82 12.41
CA GLN A 9 -4.15 4.32 11.26
C GLN A 9 -5.10 3.69 10.25
N VAL A 10 -5.01 4.09 8.98
CA VAL A 10 -5.66 3.38 7.89
C VAL A 10 -4.88 2.11 7.60
N ILE A 11 -5.55 0.96 7.71
CA ILE A 11 -5.03 -0.35 7.37
C ILE A 11 -5.50 -0.69 5.95
N GLN A 12 -4.54 -0.86 5.05
CA GLN A 12 -4.76 -1.12 3.63
C GLN A 12 -3.73 -2.14 3.11
N PRO A 13 -4.05 -2.85 2.01
CA PRO A 13 -3.06 -3.70 1.36
C PRO A 13 -1.82 -2.92 0.93
N LEU A 14 -0.68 -3.60 0.85
CA LEU A 14 0.56 -3.04 0.32
C LEU A 14 0.96 -3.81 -0.93
N TYR A 15 1.39 -3.09 -1.96
CA TYR A 15 1.89 -3.67 -3.20
C TYR A 15 3.36 -3.33 -3.34
N VAL A 16 4.21 -4.35 -3.51
CA VAL A 16 5.60 -4.16 -3.90
C VAL A 16 5.64 -4.15 -5.41
N ILE A 17 6.09 -3.03 -5.97
CA ILE A 17 6.15 -2.81 -7.41
C ILE A 17 7.59 -2.57 -7.84
N GLU A 18 7.94 -3.05 -9.02
CA GLU A 18 9.22 -2.83 -9.67
C GLU A 18 9.00 -2.06 -10.97
N MET A 19 9.91 -1.13 -11.27
CA MET A 19 9.98 -0.53 -12.59
C MET A 19 10.70 -1.46 -13.56
N ASP A 20 10.04 -1.78 -14.67
CA ASP A 20 10.53 -2.70 -15.69
C ASP A 20 10.17 -2.14 -17.08
N LYS A 21 10.82 -2.63 -18.15
CA LYS A 21 10.65 -2.08 -19.50
C LYS A 21 9.20 -2.21 -19.97
N ALA A 22 8.70 -1.17 -20.64
CA ALA A 22 7.41 -1.22 -21.30
C ALA A 22 7.37 -2.40 -22.31
N GLY A 23 6.29 -3.19 -22.25
CA GLY A 23 6.14 -4.42 -23.03
C GLY A 23 6.64 -5.70 -22.35
N THR A 24 7.36 -5.61 -21.23
CA THR A 24 7.62 -6.79 -20.39
C THR A 24 6.30 -7.32 -19.81
N LYS A 25 6.17 -8.65 -19.69
CA LYS A 25 4.96 -9.29 -19.13
C LYS A 25 4.68 -8.75 -17.72
N GLY A 26 3.50 -8.17 -17.54
CA GLY A 26 3.05 -7.59 -16.27
C GLY A 26 3.27 -6.08 -16.15
N VAL A 27 3.93 -5.45 -17.12
CA VAL A 27 3.96 -3.99 -17.28
C VAL A 27 2.82 -3.58 -18.21
N ALA A 28 1.71 -3.12 -17.64
CA ALA A 28 0.51 -2.78 -18.42
C ALA A 28 0.59 -1.39 -19.08
N PHE A 29 1.22 -0.43 -18.40
CA PHE A 29 1.27 0.97 -18.82
C PHE A 29 2.68 1.51 -18.66
N ASP A 30 3.09 2.35 -19.60
CA ASP A 30 4.31 3.14 -19.49
C ASP A 30 4.12 4.30 -18.50
N ASN A 31 5.16 4.60 -17.74
CA ASN A 31 5.21 5.70 -16.79
C ASN A 31 5.77 6.95 -17.48
N GLU A 32 4.87 7.85 -17.86
CA GLU A 32 5.17 9.21 -18.35
C GLU A 32 6.06 9.29 -19.61
N GLY A 33 6.03 8.28 -20.47
CA GLY A 33 6.82 8.22 -21.71
C GLY A 33 8.26 7.77 -21.52
N SER A 34 8.60 7.15 -20.39
CA SER A 34 9.98 6.79 -20.02
C SER A 34 10.52 5.54 -20.71
N GLY A 35 9.66 4.73 -21.32
CA GLY A 35 10.00 3.39 -21.80
C GLY A 35 9.98 2.32 -20.70
N TYR A 36 9.52 2.68 -19.49
CA TYR A 36 9.40 1.81 -18.33
C TYR A 36 8.02 1.96 -17.70
N GLY A 37 7.55 0.92 -17.02
CA GLY A 37 6.30 0.94 -16.26
C GLY A 37 6.38 0.07 -15.02
N PHE A 38 5.30 0.04 -14.25
CA PHE A 38 5.26 -0.70 -12.98
C PHE A 38 4.69 -2.10 -13.17
N ARG A 39 5.41 -3.09 -12.64
CA ARG A 39 4.98 -4.48 -12.51
C ARG A 39 4.85 -4.83 -11.04
N THR A 40 3.72 -5.41 -10.64
CA THR A 40 3.50 -5.86 -9.26
C THR A 40 4.27 -7.16 -9.00
N LEU A 41 5.13 -7.16 -7.98
CA LEU A 41 5.89 -8.33 -7.53
C LEU A 41 5.19 -9.08 -6.40
N LEU A 42 4.57 -8.34 -5.47
CA LEU A 42 3.95 -8.90 -4.28
C LEU A 42 2.72 -8.08 -3.90
N HIS A 43 1.65 -8.79 -3.54
CA HIS A 43 0.50 -8.24 -2.85
C HIS A 43 0.52 -8.72 -1.40
N VAL A 44 0.61 -7.77 -0.47
CA VAL A 44 0.49 -8.00 0.97
C VAL A 44 -0.92 -7.61 1.40
N PRO A 45 -1.75 -8.55 1.87
CA PRO A 45 -3.11 -8.26 2.28
C PRO A 45 -3.14 -7.35 3.52
N ALA A 46 -4.20 -6.57 3.67
CA ALA A 46 -4.29 -5.50 4.67
C ALA A 46 -4.06 -5.97 6.11
N GLU A 47 -4.48 -7.19 6.44
CA GLU A 47 -4.32 -7.77 7.78
C GLU A 47 -2.85 -7.98 8.14
N LYS A 48 -1.98 -8.14 7.13
CA LYS A 48 -0.53 -8.30 7.28
C LYS A 48 0.25 -6.99 7.24
N THR A 49 -0.40 -5.86 6.94
CA THR A 49 0.25 -4.54 6.92
C THR A 49 0.06 -3.77 8.23
N ALA A 50 -0.77 -4.28 9.14
CA ALA A 50 -1.01 -3.67 10.44
C ALA A 50 0.21 -3.80 11.37
N GLN A 51 0.89 -2.67 11.61
CA GLN A 51 1.99 -2.59 12.57
C GLN A 51 1.49 -2.35 14.00
N PRO A 52 2.23 -2.79 15.04
CA PRO A 52 1.91 -2.47 16.42
C PRO A 52 1.91 -0.95 16.64
N THR A 53 1.11 -0.49 17.60
CA THR A 53 1.02 0.93 17.95
C THR A 53 1.26 1.14 19.43
N THR A 54 1.90 2.26 19.77
CA THR A 54 2.11 2.72 21.14
C THR A 54 1.28 3.96 21.46
N CYS A 55 0.44 4.41 20.51
CA CYS A 55 -0.39 5.59 20.67
C CYS A 55 -1.46 5.36 21.75
N ARG A 56 -1.62 6.33 22.64
CA ARG A 56 -2.71 6.39 23.63
C ARG A 56 -3.55 7.62 23.34
N MET A 57 -4.58 7.47 22.52
CA MET A 57 -5.41 8.61 22.14
C MET A 57 -6.39 8.99 23.24
N SER A 58 -6.43 10.28 23.57
CA SER A 58 -7.53 10.86 24.35
C SER A 58 -8.81 10.87 23.50
N ARG A 59 -9.88 10.28 24.02
CA ARG A 59 -11.18 10.28 23.34
C ARG A 59 -12.09 11.35 23.95
N PRO A 60 -12.90 12.05 23.13
CA PRO A 60 -13.90 12.97 23.64
C PRO A 60 -14.94 12.21 24.47
N THR A 61 -15.39 12.82 25.55
CA THR A 61 -16.57 12.35 26.29
C THR A 61 -17.80 12.58 25.43
N ARG A 62 -18.75 11.64 25.50
CA ARG A 62 -20.01 11.72 24.76
C ARG A 62 -20.89 12.86 25.26
#